data_AF-A0A6G3X5J9-F1
#
_entry.id   AF-A0A6G3X5J9-F1
#
_cell.length_a   1.000
_cell.length_b   1.000
_cell.length_c   1.000
_cell.angle_alpha   90.00
_cell.angle_beta   90.00
_cell.angle_gamma   90.00
#
_symmetry.space_group_name_H-M   'P 1'
#
loop_
_entity.id
_entity.type
_entity.pdbx_description
1 polymer ?
#
loop_
_entity_poly.entity_id
_entity_poly.type
_entity_poly.pdbx_seq_one_letter_code
_entity_poly.pdbx_strand_id
1 'polypeptide(L)'
;IVVMALVIADIEGPNDEIPVWVKIACAVMLSLGTYAGGWRIMRTLGRKIIELDPPQGFAAETTGASIMFGSAFLFHAPISTTHVITSAIMG
;
A
#
# COMPACT_ATOMS: atom_id res chain seq x y z
N ILE A 1 11.82 -4.39 6.62
CA ILE A 1 12.19 -5.37 7.67
C ILE A 1 12.83 -6.62 7.05
N VAL A 2 12.15 -7.35 6.16
CA VAL A 2 12.73 -8.55 5.51
C VAL A 2 14.07 -8.28 4.81
N VAL A 3 14.16 -7.21 4.02
CA VAL A 3 15.42 -6.80 3.35
C VAL A 3 16.50 -6.40 4.37
N MET A 4 16.12 -5.68 5.44
CA MET A 4 17.08 -5.32 6.51
C MET A 4 17.62 -6.57 7.22
N ALA A 5 16.80 -7.60 7.40
CA ALA A 5 17.24 -8.87 8.00
C ALA A 5 18.19 -9.65 7.08
N LEU A 6 17.98 -9.61 5.76
CA LEU A 6 18.86 -10.23 4.77
C LEU A 6 20.24 -9.56 4.71
N VAL A 7 20.27 -8.22 4.79
CA VAL A 7 21.52 -7.45 4.84
C VAL A 7 22.31 -7.73 6.12
N ILE A 8 21.63 -7.86 7.28
CA ILE A 8 22.29 -8.20 8.56
C ILE A 8 22.84 -9.64 8.55
N ALA A 9 22.20 -10.55 7.81
CA ALA A 9 22.62 -11.94 7.68
C ALA A 9 23.77 -12.16 6.68
N ASP A 10 24.34 -11.08 6.10
CA ASP A 10 25.45 -11.09 5.12
C ASP A 10 25.14 -11.88 3.84
N ILE A 11 23.85 -12.02 3.51
CA ILE A 11 23.39 -12.77 2.33
C ILE A 11 23.30 -11.84 1.11
N GLU A 12 23.04 -10.54 1.32
CA GLU A 12 22.94 -9.50 0.29
C GLU A 12 23.60 -8.20 0.76
N GLY A 13 24.29 -7.50 -0.15
CA GLY A 13 24.91 -6.21 0.16
C GLY A 13 23.89 -5.07 0.24
N PRO A 14 24.20 -3.94 0.92
CA PRO A 14 23.28 -2.81 1.08
C PRO A 14 22.80 -2.15 -0.22
N ASN A 15 23.50 -2.40 -1.34
CA ASN A 15 23.20 -1.87 -2.67
C ASN A 15 22.68 -2.92 -3.65
N ASP A 16 22.49 -4.17 -3.23
CA ASP A 16 21.94 -5.20 -4.10
C ASP A 16 20.45 -4.99 -4.31
N GLU A 17 19.99 -5.30 -5.52
CA GLU A 17 18.58 -5.23 -5.84
C GLU A 17 17.77 -6.24 -5.02
N ILE A 18 16.60 -5.83 -4.54
CA ILE A 18 15.72 -6.68 -3.73
C ILE A 18 15.42 -7.98 -4.50
N PRO A 19 15.69 -9.16 -3.91
CA PRO A 19 15.58 -10.44 -4.59
C PRO A 19 14.12 -10.75 -4.94
N VAL A 20 13.93 -11.40 -6.08
CA VAL A 20 12.61 -11.68 -6.65
C VAL A 20 11.78 -12.59 -5.73
N TRP A 21 12.41 -13.53 -5.02
CA TRP A 21 11.70 -14.42 -4.10
C TRP A 21 11.10 -13.67 -2.91
N VAL A 22 11.76 -12.62 -2.39
CA VAL A 22 11.21 -11.77 -1.31
C VAL A 22 10.03 -10.97 -1.81
N LYS A 23 10.10 -10.41 -3.04
CA LYS A 23 8.99 -9.68 -3.66
C LYS A 23 7.75 -10.57 -3.77
N ILE A 24 7.92 -11.79 -4.28
CA ILE A 24 6.82 -12.77 -4.43
C ILE A 24 6.29 -13.20 -3.05
N ALA A 25 7.16 -13.53 -2.09
CA ALA A 25 6.73 -13.94 -0.76
C ALA A 25 5.94 -12.83 -0.04
N CYS A 26 6.41 -11.59 -0.10
CA CYS A 26 5.71 -10.43 0.44
C CYS A 26 4.35 -10.23 -0.24
N ALA A 27 4.30 -10.30 -1.58
CA ALA A 27 3.06 -10.15 -2.33
C ALA A 27 2.02 -11.23 -1.93
N VAL A 28 2.44 -12.49 -1.86
CA VAL A 28 1.58 -13.61 -1.45
C VAL A 28 1.09 -13.41 -0.02
N MET A 29 1.95 -13.05 0.94
CA MET A 29 1.52 -12.79 2.32
C MET A 29 0.51 -11.63 2.40
N LEU A 30 0.74 -10.54 1.65
CA LEU A 30 -0.19 -9.40 1.61
C LEU A 30 -1.55 -9.79 1.02
N SER A 31 -1.56 -10.51 -0.10
CA SER A 31 -2.79 -11.00 -0.71
C SER A 31 -3.55 -11.96 0.22
N LEU A 32 -2.83 -12.87 0.86
CA LEU A 32 -3.42 -13.88 1.74
C LEU A 32 -3.94 -13.25 3.05
N GLY A 33 -3.24 -12.27 3.60
CA GLY A 33 -3.72 -11.47 4.74
C GLY A 33 -4.96 -10.64 4.40
N THR A 34 -5.00 -10.06 3.19
CA THR A 34 -6.16 -9.30 2.70
C THR A 34 -7.37 -10.23 2.53
N TYR A 35 -7.18 -11.44 2.00
CA TYR A 35 -8.26 -12.41 1.84
C TYR A 35 -8.79 -12.93 3.19
N ALA A 36 -7.89 -13.27 4.13
CA ALA A 36 -8.26 -13.88 5.40
C ALA A 36 -8.92 -12.91 6.39
N GLY A 37 -8.47 -11.64 6.43
CA GLY A 37 -8.91 -10.67 7.44
C GLY A 37 -9.51 -9.37 6.89
N GLY A 38 -9.28 -9.07 5.61
CA GLY A 38 -9.62 -7.78 5.01
C GLY A 38 -11.12 -7.51 4.92
N TRP A 39 -11.95 -8.54 4.71
CA TRP A 39 -13.42 -8.35 4.56
C TRP A 39 -14.04 -7.64 5.76
N ARG A 40 -13.66 -8.03 6.99
CA ARG A 40 -14.24 -7.47 8.22
C ARG A 40 -13.83 -6.00 8.40
N ILE A 41 -12.60 -5.66 8.01
CA ILE A 41 -12.05 -4.30 8.05
C ILE A 41 -12.72 -3.42 6.98
N MET A 42 -12.80 -3.90 5.73
CA MET A 42 -13.44 -3.19 4.61
C MET A 42 -14.90 -2.86 4.91
N ARG A 43 -15.66 -3.80 5.50
CA ARG A 43 -17.05 -3.55 5.92
C ARG A 43 -17.16 -2.48 7.01
N THR A 44 -16.16 -2.33 7.87
CA THR A 44 -16.19 -1.35 8.97
C THR A 44 -15.81 0.04 8.48
N LEU A 45 -14.80 0.15 7.62
CA LEU A 45 -14.38 1.43 7.02
C LEU A 45 -15.45 1.98 6.07
N GLY A 46 -15.98 1.14 5.18
CA GLY A 46 -16.89 1.57 4.11
C GLY A 46 -18.30 1.97 4.54
N ARG A 47 -18.70 1.73 5.80
CA ARG A 47 -20.06 2.01 6.28
C ARG A 47 -20.13 2.98 7.45
N LYS A 48 -18.99 3.34 8.07
CA LYS A 48 -18.98 4.06 9.35
C LYS A 48 -18.17 5.36 9.35
N ILE A 49 -17.32 5.60 8.35
CA ILE A 49 -16.42 6.77 8.35
C ILE A 49 -16.86 7.81 7.31
N ILE A 50 -17.32 7.39 6.12
CA ILE A 50 -17.66 8.30 5.02
C ILE A 50 -18.80 7.68 4.21
N GLU A 51 -19.92 8.40 4.04
CA GLU A 51 -20.97 8.02 3.07
C GLU A 51 -20.42 8.28 1.67
N LEU A 52 -19.72 7.29 1.13
CA LEU A 52 -19.10 7.37 -0.18
C LEU A 52 -19.98 6.66 -1.19
N ASP A 53 -20.54 7.39 -2.13
CA ASP A 53 -21.20 6.77 -3.27
C ASP A 53 -20.16 6.09 -4.17
N PRO A 54 -20.47 4.95 -4.81
CA PRO A 54 -19.53 4.22 -5.66
C PRO A 54 -18.75 5.07 -6.69
N PRO A 55 -19.36 6.09 -7.35
CA PRO A 55 -18.64 6.97 -8.27
C PRO A 55 -17.60 7.87 -7.59
N GLN A 56 -17.91 8.37 -6.39
CA GLN A 56 -17.00 9.22 -5.61
C GLN A 56 -15.83 8.40 -5.06
N GLY A 57 -16.09 7.16 -4.62
CA GLY A 57 -15.03 6.24 -4.21
C GLY A 57 -14.06 5.92 -5.34
N PHE A 58 -14.58 5.64 -6.53
CA PHE A 58 -13.72 5.39 -7.69
C PHE A 58 -12.88 6.61 -8.08
N ALA A 59 -13.47 7.82 -8.03
CA ALA A 59 -12.76 9.06 -8.30
C ALA A 59 -11.65 9.34 -7.26
N ALA A 60 -11.96 9.16 -5.97
CA ALA A 60 -11.00 9.34 -4.89
C ALA A 60 -9.85 8.33 -4.96
N GLU A 61 -10.15 7.07 -5.28
CA GLU A 61 -9.15 6.00 -5.35
C GLU A 61 -8.23 6.17 -6.57
N THR A 62 -8.78 6.57 -7.72
CA THR A 62 -7.99 6.93 -8.92
C THR A 62 -7.07 8.11 -8.64
N THR A 63 -7.58 9.15 -7.96
CA THR A 63 -6.81 10.34 -7.60
C THR A 63 -5.69 9.98 -6.62
N GLY A 64 -6.01 9.24 -5.56
CA GLY A 64 -5.02 8.76 -4.59
C GLY A 64 -3.93 7.90 -5.23
N ALA A 65 -4.30 6.98 -6.11
CA ALA A 65 -3.36 6.15 -6.86
C ALA A 65 -2.44 6.99 -7.76
N SER A 66 -2.98 7.97 -8.49
CA SER A 66 -2.20 8.85 -9.34
C SER A 66 -1.17 9.67 -8.55
N ILE A 67 -1.57 10.20 -7.38
CA ILE A 67 -0.70 10.96 -6.49
C ILE A 67 0.40 10.06 -5.92
N MET A 68 0.05 8.87 -5.43
CA MET A 68 1.03 7.91 -4.91
C MET A 68 2.02 7.47 -5.99
N PHE A 69 1.55 7.21 -7.20
CA PHE A 69 2.39 6.83 -8.31
C PHE A 69 3.35 7.97 -8.69
N GLY A 70 2.83 9.17 -8.91
CA GLY A 70 3.66 10.33 -9.26
C GLY A 70 4.70 10.64 -8.18
N SER A 71 4.31 10.57 -6.91
CA SER A 71 5.21 10.84 -5.80
C SER A 71 6.25 9.73 -5.56
N ALA A 72 5.90 8.46 -5.79
CA ALA A 72 6.86 7.35 -5.76
C ALA A 72 7.93 7.50 -6.86
N PHE A 73 7.54 7.87 -8.08
CA PHE A 73 8.47 8.02 -9.21
C PHE A 73 9.31 9.30 -9.15
N LEU A 74 8.73 10.43 -8.74
CA LEU A 74 9.47 11.71 -8.70
C LEU A 74 10.29 11.87 -7.42
N PHE A 75 9.70 11.56 -6.27
CA PHE A 75 10.29 11.92 -4.97
C PHE A 75 10.91 10.72 -4.25
N HIS A 76 10.64 9.49 -4.69
CA HIS A 76 11.08 8.25 -4.03
C HIS A 76 10.88 8.28 -2.50
N ALA A 77 9.86 9.02 -2.06
CA ALA A 77 9.65 9.36 -0.66
C ALA A 77 8.61 8.42 -0.03
N PRO A 78 8.78 8.05 1.25
CA PRO A 78 7.78 7.29 1.98
C PRO A 78 6.56 8.17 2.27
N ILE A 79 5.40 7.82 1.73
CA ILE A 79 4.16 8.59 1.87
C ILE A 79 3.09 7.74 2.54
N SER A 80 2.33 8.36 3.45
CA SER A 80 1.24 7.69 4.17
C SER A 80 0.04 7.48 3.27
N THR A 81 -0.30 6.21 3.00
CA THR A 81 -1.44 5.86 2.14
C THR A 81 -2.77 6.31 2.72
N THR A 82 -2.91 6.26 4.04
CA THR A 82 -4.12 6.72 4.74
C THR A 82 -4.34 8.22 4.57
N HIS A 83 -3.28 9.03 4.64
CA HIS A 83 -3.40 10.48 4.51
C HIS A 83 -3.84 10.85 3.09
N VAL A 84 -3.20 10.25 2.09
CA VAL A 84 -3.53 10.52 0.67
C VAL A 84 -4.98 10.15 0.35
N ILE A 85 -5.44 8.96 0.77
CA ILE A 85 -6.81 8.52 0.50
C ILE A 85 -7.83 9.40 1.25
N THR A 86 -7.56 9.75 2.51
CA THR A 86 -8.46 10.62 3.28
C THR A 86 -8.60 12.00 2.64
N SER A 87 -7.49 12.60 2.18
CA SER A 87 -7.50 13.88 1.48
C SER A 87 -8.19 13.79 0.12
N ALA A 88 -8.01 12.69 -0.61
CA ALA A 88 -8.67 12.47 -1.90
C ALA A 88 -10.19 12.23 -1.78
N ILE A 89 -10.67 11.83 -0.61
CA ILE A 89 -12.09 11.68 -0.33
C ILE A 89 -12.73 13.02 0.11
N MET A 90 -11.97 13.86 0.84
CA MET A 90 -12.47 15.17 1.29
C MET A 90 -12.46 16.24 0.21
N GLY A 91 -11.55 16.14 -0.77
CA GLY A 91 -11.43 17.08 -1.89
C GLY A 91 -12.34 16.74 -3.05
#